data_AF-A0A347ADE1-F1
#
_entry.id   AF-A0A347ADE1-F1
#
_cell.length_a   1.000
_cell.length_b   1.000
_cell.length_c   1.000
_cell.angle_alpha   90.00
_cell.angle_beta   90.00
_cell.angle_gamma   90.00
#
_symmetry.space_group_name_H-M   'P 1'
#
loop_
_entity.id
_entity.type
_entity.pdbx_description
1 polymer ?
#
loop_
_entity_poly.entity_id
_entity_poly.type
_entity_poly.pdbx_seq_one_letter_code
_entity_poly.pdbx_strand_id
1 'polypeptide(L)'
;MKEENENHFSNSIDLKDENGKIFGAVGVVPSKELGKRDLILMDEEKGTQSARSITELINMLSKKKVSFAEKRRVLDFLAEKLRALEKDLASKSFLHSKDDKK
;
A
#
# COMPACT_ATOMS: atom_id res chain seq x y z
N MET A 1 29.88 -11.76 8.01
CA MET A 1 29.01 -10.57 8.15
C MET A 1 27.61 -11.01 7.75
N LYS A 2 26.60 -10.77 8.59
CA LYS A 2 25.23 -11.21 8.31
C LYS A 2 24.68 -10.30 7.21
N GLU A 3 24.21 -10.88 6.12
CA GLU A 3 23.40 -10.19 5.11
C GLU A 3 22.15 -9.69 5.83
N GLU A 4 22.09 -8.38 6.06
CA GLU A 4 20.85 -7.73 6.48
C GLU A 4 19.89 -7.89 5.30
N ASN A 5 18.81 -8.65 5.52
CA ASN A 5 17.70 -8.78 4.58
C ASN A 5 17.30 -7.38 4.11
N GLU A 6 17.70 -7.01 2.90
CA GLU A 6 17.15 -5.86 2.19
C GLU A 6 15.67 -6.14 2.02
N ASN A 7 14.89 -5.60 2.97
CA ASN A 7 13.46 -5.64 2.94
C ASN A 7 13.00 -4.95 1.65
N HIS A 8 12.71 -5.75 0.63
CA HIS A 8 12.20 -5.36 -0.67
C HIS A 8 10.75 -4.85 -0.53
N PHE A 9 10.53 -3.82 0.28
CA PHE A 9 9.24 -3.15 0.41
C PHE A 9 9.10 -2.15 -0.74
N SER A 10 8.76 -2.64 -1.94
CA SER A 10 8.13 -1.77 -2.92
C SER A 10 6.75 -1.38 -2.37
N ASN A 11 6.66 -0.19 -1.78
CA ASN A 11 5.42 0.32 -1.20
C ASN A 11 4.41 0.79 -2.24
N SER A 12 4.67 0.52 -3.51
CA SER A 12 3.80 0.85 -4.63
C SER A 12 3.77 -0.21 -5.72
N ILE A 13 2.71 -0.16 -6.52
CA ILE A 13 2.50 -0.94 -7.73
C ILE A 13 2.07 -0.03 -8.88
N ASP A 14 2.67 -0.22 -10.06
CA ASP A 14 2.28 0.50 -11.27
C ASP A 14 0.88 0.06 -11.73
N LEU A 15 0.12 1.04 -12.21
CA LEU A 15 -1.16 0.87 -12.87
C LEU A 15 -0.98 0.91 -14.38
N LYS A 16 -1.52 -0.10 -15.06
CA LYS A 16 -1.48 -0.19 -16.52
C LYS A 16 -2.86 -0.03 -17.15
N ASP A 17 -2.89 0.62 -18.30
CA ASP A 17 -4.06 0.64 -19.16
C ASP A 17 -4.19 -0.67 -19.97
N GLU A 18 -5.21 -0.75 -20.82
CA GLU A 18 -5.47 -1.91 -21.68
C GLU A 18 -4.36 -2.21 -22.71
N ASN A 19 -3.54 -1.20 -23.04
CA ASN A 19 -2.39 -1.31 -23.94
C ASN A 19 -1.09 -1.62 -23.19
N GLY A 20 -1.16 -1.79 -21.86
CA GLY A 20 -0.01 -2.02 -21.00
C GLY A 20 0.79 -0.76 -20.69
N LYS A 21 0.32 0.42 -21.09
CA LYS A 21 0.96 1.70 -20.78
C LYS A 21 0.74 2.03 -19.31
N ILE A 22 1.81 2.41 -18.62
CA ILE A 22 1.73 2.91 -17.24
C ILE A 22 1.15 4.32 -17.27
N PHE A 23 0.18 4.59 -16.40
CA PHE A 23 -0.43 5.92 -16.25
C PHE A 23 -0.44 6.42 -14.79
N GLY A 24 0.12 5.62 -13.88
CA GLY A 24 0.15 5.94 -12.47
C GLY A 24 0.60 4.77 -11.61
N ALA A 25 0.51 4.96 -10.30
CA ALA A 25 0.84 3.95 -9.31
C ALA A 25 -0.05 4.05 -8.07
N VAL A 26 -0.28 2.92 -7.42
CA VAL A 26 -0.94 2.82 -6.11
C VAL A 26 0.09 2.46 -5.08
N GLY A 27 0.09 3.14 -3.92
CA GLY A 27 0.95 2.79 -2.81
C GLY A 27 0.27 2.79 -1.46
N VAL A 28 0.91 2.14 -0.51
CA VAL A 28 0.56 2.17 0.92
C VAL A 28 1.68 2.91 1.64
N VAL A 29 1.34 3.99 2.33
CA VAL A 29 2.32 4.78 3.09
C VAL A 29 1.92 4.84 4.56
N PRO A 30 2.89 4.90 5.50
CA PRO A 30 2.58 5.21 6.89
C PRO A 30 1.95 6.60 6.95
N SER A 31 0.84 6.75 7.66
CA SER A 31 0.31 8.10 7.90
C SER A 31 1.07 8.77 9.05
N LYS A 32 0.85 10.08 9.23
CA LYS A 32 1.41 10.82 10.38
C LYS A 32 0.87 10.34 11.73
N GLU A 33 -0.22 9.57 11.73
CA GLU A 33 -0.82 9.01 12.93
C GLU A 33 -0.34 7.57 13.16
N LEU A 34 0.15 7.29 14.37
CA LEU A 34 0.59 5.97 14.77
C LEU A 34 -0.50 4.91 14.54
N GLY A 35 -0.14 3.84 13.84
CA GLY A 35 -1.05 2.74 13.51
C GLY A 35 -2.00 3.01 12.34
N LYS A 36 -1.98 4.22 11.75
CA LYS A 36 -2.73 4.54 10.54
C LYS A 36 -1.85 4.49 9.30
N ARG A 37 -2.51 4.28 8.16
CA ARG A 37 -1.89 4.12 6.84
C ARG A 37 -2.74 4.83 5.80
N ASP A 38 -2.08 5.46 4.85
CA ASP A 38 -2.75 6.11 3.74
C ASP A 38 -2.57 5.26 2.48
N LEU A 39 -3.65 5.18 1.68
CA LEU A 39 -3.60 4.61 0.34
C LEU A 39 -3.41 5.77 -0.63
N ILE A 40 -2.33 5.75 -1.40
CA ILE A 40 -1.99 6.85 -2.31
C ILE A 40 -2.18 6.38 -3.75
N LEU A 41 -2.94 7.15 -4.53
CA LEU A 41 -2.98 7.06 -5.99
C LEU A 41 -2.15 8.20 -6.57
N MET A 42 -1.04 7.86 -7.22
CA MET A 42 -0.23 8.79 -8.01
C MET A 42 -0.69 8.66 -9.46
N ASP A 43 -1.39 9.67 -9.96
CA ASP A 43 -1.96 9.66 -11.30
C ASP A 43 -1.29 10.71 -12.19
N GLU A 44 -0.91 10.34 -13.42
CA GLU A 44 -0.22 11.27 -14.33
C GLU A 44 -1.07 12.50 -14.69
N GLU A 45 -2.40 12.35 -14.79
CA GLU A 45 -3.28 13.44 -15.22
C GLU A 45 -3.76 14.31 -14.04
N LYS A 46 -4.13 13.67 -12.93
CA LYS A 46 -4.77 14.33 -11.78
C LYS A 46 -3.83 14.56 -10.61
N GLY A 47 -2.57 14.14 -10.73
CA GLY A 47 -1.60 14.19 -9.66
C GLY A 47 -1.90 13.18 -8.55
N THR A 48 -1.40 13.47 -7.35
CA THR A 48 -1.46 12.56 -6.21
C THR A 48 -2.73 12.75 -5.39
N GLN A 49 -3.43 11.67 -5.08
CA GLN A 49 -4.66 11.66 -4.29
C GLN A 49 -4.56 10.60 -3.19
N SER A 50 -5.02 10.94 -1.98
CA SER A 50 -5.17 9.97 -0.88
C SER A 50 -6.57 9.36 -0.91
N ALA A 51 -6.65 8.05 -0.86
CA ALA A 51 -7.87 7.29 -0.67
C ALA A 51 -8.00 6.87 0.81
N ARG A 52 -9.17 7.11 1.38
CA ARG A 52 -9.51 6.81 2.78
C ARG A 52 -9.85 5.34 3.01
N SER A 53 -10.09 4.59 1.93
CA SER A 53 -10.41 3.16 1.98
C SER A 53 -10.06 2.46 0.67
N ILE A 54 -9.96 1.12 0.72
CA ILE A 54 -9.80 0.28 -0.47
C ILE A 54 -10.98 0.51 -1.43
N THR A 55 -12.21 0.59 -0.92
CA THR A 55 -13.41 0.82 -1.74
C THR A 55 -13.34 2.16 -2.48
N GLU A 56 -12.90 3.23 -1.82
CA GLU A 56 -12.73 4.54 -2.46
C GLU A 56 -11.69 4.46 -3.58
N LEU A 57 -10.54 3.82 -3.32
CA LEU A 57 -9.51 3.60 -4.33
C LEU A 57 -10.05 2.84 -5.55
N ILE A 58 -10.78 1.74 -5.35
CA ILE A 58 -11.38 0.96 -6.46
C ILE A 58 -12.39 1.80 -7.24
N ASN A 59 -13.15 2.67 -6.57
CA ASN A 59 -14.06 3.59 -7.25
C ASN A 59 -13.29 4.62 -8.09
N MET A 60 -12.16 5.14 -7.60
CA MET A 60 -11.29 6.03 -8.37
C MET A 60 -10.73 5.34 -9.61
N LEU A 61 -10.23 4.10 -9.49
CA LEU A 61 -9.76 3.30 -10.62
C LEU A 61 -10.89 2.97 -11.61
N SER A 62 -12.11 2.75 -11.11
CA SER A 62 -13.27 2.48 -11.96
C SER A 62 -13.66 3.68 -12.82
N LYS A 63 -13.57 4.90 -12.28
CA LYS A 63 -13.78 6.14 -13.06
C LYS A 63 -12.75 6.32 -14.18
N LYS A 64 -11.57 5.70 -14.05
CA LYS A 64 -10.50 5.69 -15.05
C LYS A 64 -10.56 4.49 -16.00
N LYS A 65 -11.66 3.73 -15.97
CA LYS A 65 -11.88 2.55 -16.82
C LYS A 65 -10.78 1.48 -16.70
N VAL A 66 -10.09 1.43 -15.56
CA VAL A 66 -9.10 0.38 -15.27
C VAL A 66 -9.77 -0.99 -15.34
N SER A 67 -9.11 -1.95 -15.98
CA SER A 67 -9.65 -3.29 -16.18
C SER A 67 -9.89 -4.01 -14.85
N PHE A 68 -10.78 -5.00 -14.86
CA PHE A 68 -11.02 -5.83 -13.67
C PHE A 68 -9.75 -6.57 -13.22
N ALA A 69 -8.97 -7.09 -14.18
CA ALA A 69 -7.73 -7.80 -13.90
C ALA A 69 -6.71 -6.90 -13.19
N GLU A 70 -6.58 -5.65 -13.64
CA GLU A 70 -5.64 -4.71 -13.04
C GLU A 70 -6.12 -4.26 -11.64
N LYS A 71 -7.43 -4.04 -11.46
CA LYS A 71 -8.02 -3.81 -10.12
C LYS A 71 -7.74 -4.96 -9.16
N ARG A 72 -7.85 -6.21 -9.63
CA ARG A 72 -7.55 -7.41 -8.82
C ARG A 72 -6.08 -7.44 -8.42
N ARG A 73 -5.16 -7.18 -9.37
CA ARG A 73 -3.72 -7.05 -9.10
C ARG A 73 -3.42 -5.98 -8.03
N VAL A 74 -4.10 -4.84 -8.07
CA VAL A 74 -3.98 -3.80 -7.03
C VAL A 74 -4.50 -4.30 -5.69
N LEU A 75 -5.66 -4.98 -5.65
CA LEU A 75 -6.20 -5.54 -4.40
C LEU A 75 -5.27 -6.56 -3.76
N ASP A 76 -4.68 -7.46 -4.55
CA ASP A 76 -3.74 -8.47 -4.08
C ASP A 76 -2.49 -7.81 -3.47
N PHE A 77 -1.95 -6.79 -4.15
CA PHE A 77 -0.85 -5.97 -3.63
C PHE A 77 -1.20 -5.30 -2.31
N LEU A 78 -2.36 -4.63 -2.23
CA LEU A 78 -2.80 -3.97 -1.00
C LEU A 78 -2.96 -4.96 0.15
N ALA A 79 -3.56 -6.13 -0.10
CA ALA A 79 -3.74 -7.16 0.91
C ALA A 79 -2.39 -7.65 1.47
N GLU A 80 -1.38 -7.83 0.62
CA GLU A 80 -0.03 -8.18 1.05
C GLU A 80 0.57 -7.11 1.95
N LYS A 81 0.55 -5.84 1.51
CA LYS A 81 1.20 -4.74 2.26
C LYS A 81 0.50 -4.45 3.57
N LEU A 82 -0.84 -4.48 3.59
CA LEU A 82 -1.59 -4.25 4.82
C LEU A 82 -1.34 -5.33 5.87
N ARG A 83 -1.22 -6.61 5.46
CA ARG A 83 -0.86 -7.71 6.36
C ARG A 83 0.57 -7.60 6.88
N ALA A 84 1.51 -7.18 6.04
CA ALA A 84 2.89 -6.95 6.47
C ALA A 84 2.94 -5.87 7.56
N LEU A 85 2.24 -4.76 7.35
CA LEU A 85 2.14 -3.68 8.35
C LEU A 85 1.50 -4.14 9.67
N GLU A 86 0.47 -4.98 9.61
CA GLU A 86 -0.17 -5.55 10.81
C GLU A 86 0.78 -6.44 11.61
N LYS A 87 1.61 -7.26 10.93
CA LYS A 87 2.64 -8.09 11.59
C LYS A 87 3.73 -7.23 12.25
N ASP A 88 4.14 -6.15 11.61
CA ASP A 88 5.16 -5.25 12.15
C ASP A 88 4.65 -4.51 13.39
N LEU A 89 3.40 -4.05 13.38
CA LEU A 89 2.76 -3.42 14.54
C LEU A 89 2.63 -4.39 15.71
N ALA A 90 2.19 -5.62 15.44
CA ALA A 90 2.11 -6.67 16.47
C ALA A 90 3.50 -7.01 17.05
N SER A 91 4.53 -7.10 16.20
CA SER A 91 5.90 -7.38 16.66
C SER A 91 6.45 -6.28 17.56
N LYS A 92 6.17 -5.00 17.23
CA LYS A 92 6.59 -3.84 18.02
C LYS A 92 5.85 -3.73 19.35
N SER A 93 4.55 -4.03 19.40
CA SER A 93 3.79 -4.02 20.67
C SER A 93 4.28 -5.10 21.64
N PHE A 94 4.64 -6.29 21.13
CA PHE A 94 5.22 -7.38 21.93
C PHE A 94 6.58 -7.04 22.55
N LEU A 95 7.40 -6.22 21.88
CA LEU A 95 8.68 -5.76 22.42
C LEU A 95 8.49 -4.72 23.53
N HIS A 96 7.57 -3.76 23.35
CA HIS A 96 7.31 -2.73 24.36
C HIS A 96 6.79 -3.31 25.68
N SER A 97 5.99 -4.39 25.64
CA SER A 97 5.49 -5.07 26.85
C SER A 97 6.56 -5.81 27.67
N LYS A 98 7.78 -6.01 27.13
CA LYS A 98 8.89 -6.65 27.87
C LYS A 98 9.75 -5.65 28.62
N ASP A 99 9.79 -4.39 28.19
CA ASP A 99 10.59 -3.35 28.84
C ASP A 99 9.90 -2.79 30.10
N ASP A 100 8.57 -2.89 30.19
CA ASP A 100 7.79 -2.49 31.38
C ASP A 100 7.81 -3.52 32.53
N LYS A 101 8.49 -4.65 32.36
CA LYS A 101 8.72 -5.65 33.42
C LYS A 101 10.18 -5.68 33.82
N LYS A 102 10.71 -4.58 34.37
CA LYS A 102 12.00 -4.57 35.06
C LYS A 102 12.01 -3.65 36.26
#